data_AF-A0A2L0GG65-F1
#
_entry.id   AF-A0A2L0GG65-F1
#
_cell.length_a   1.000
_cell.length_b   1.000
_cell.length_c   1.000
_cell.angle_alpha   90.00
_cell.angle_beta   90.00
_cell.angle_gamma   90.00
#
_symmetry.space_group_name_H-M   'P 1'
#
loop_
_entity.id
_entity.type
_entity.pdbx_description
1 polymer ?
#
loop_
_entity_poly.entity_id
_entity_poly.type
_entity_poly.pdbx_seq_one_letter_code
_entity_poly.pdbx_strand_id
1 'polypeptide(L)'
;MKEVVVALLIAFLAFEINAWYPRLLSQIVIFATRRLPPRQRERYREEWSAHLCETPGAIVKLWQAVGFVWASGGMFPRWRRGIAHIRFIRRCEAAERLTQRALDLVFATGTLIALAPLLFFVTITLKISGPVFERRRHVRVDGVCFEELRFCTVGGESKSSDWHLRLRYFLRRTAISELPLLLNIFRADMTFVATRNAPTQMKQVKPSLLEMRDVTMRARNRRHRSIMHTIAITAGLYITAIGAAAKSLLLYNDE
;
A
#
# COMPACT_ATOMS: atom_id res chain seq x y z
N MET A 1 44.96 37.31 39.22
CA MET A 1 44.26 35.99 39.18
C MET A 1 43.15 35.92 38.13
N LYS A 2 42.18 36.83 38.09
CA LYS A 2 41.05 36.78 37.14
C LYS A 2 41.48 36.79 35.66
N GLU A 3 42.44 37.64 35.30
CA GLU A 3 42.96 37.74 33.92
C GLU A 3 43.65 36.45 33.44
N VAL A 4 44.41 35.80 34.32
CA VAL A 4 45.09 34.53 34.02
C VAL A 4 44.07 33.41 33.79
N VAL A 5 43.02 33.36 34.62
CA VAL A 5 41.95 32.36 34.46
C VAL A 5 41.17 32.58 33.16
N VAL A 6 40.88 33.83 32.80
CA VAL A 6 40.20 34.15 31.53
C VAL A 6 41.07 33.76 30.33
N ALA A 7 42.37 34.05 30.36
CA ALA A 7 43.29 33.67 29.28
C ALA A 7 43.38 32.14 29.12
N LEU A 8 43.43 31.39 30.21
CA LEU A 8 43.43 29.92 30.20
C LEU A 8 42.13 29.34 29.64
N LEU A 9 40.98 29.93 29.98
CA LEU A 9 39.69 29.51 29.44
C LEU A 9 39.57 29.77 27.93
N ILE A 10 40.04 30.93 27.45
CA ILE A 10 40.07 31.25 26.02
C ILE A 10 41.00 30.29 25.27
N ALA A 11 42.19 30.01 25.82
CA ALA A 11 43.14 29.07 25.23
C ALA A 11 42.59 27.64 25.17
N PHE A 12 41.93 27.19 26.25
CA PHE A 12 41.27 25.89 26.30
C PHE A 12 40.12 25.79 25.29
N LEU A 13 39.26 26.82 25.21
CA LEU A 13 38.18 26.89 24.24
C LEU A 13 38.71 26.86 22.80
N ALA A 14 39.78 27.61 22.51
CA ALA A 14 40.43 27.62 21.21
C ALA A 14 41.01 26.24 20.85
N PHE A 15 41.62 25.55 21.82
CA PHE A 15 42.13 24.19 21.64
C PHE A 15 41.02 23.19 21.31
N GLU A 16 39.92 23.21 22.07
CA GLU A 16 38.78 22.31 21.87
C GLU A 16 38.09 22.57 20.51
N ILE A 17 37.91 23.85 20.15
CA ILE A 17 37.37 24.23 18.84
C ILE A 17 38.27 23.71 17.71
N ASN A 18 39.59 23.84 17.85
CA ASN A 18 40.53 23.38 16.83
C ASN A 18 40.52 21.85 16.68
N ALA A 19 40.25 21.10 17.75
CA ALA A 19 40.11 19.65 17.70
C ALA A 19 38.84 19.19 16.94
N TRP A 20 37.73 19.92 17.07
CA TRP A 20 36.45 19.58 16.43
C TRP A 20 36.34 20.09 15.00
N TYR A 21 37.04 21.17 14.70
CA TYR A 21 36.94 21.92 13.46
C TYR A 21 37.10 21.09 12.17
N PRO A 22 38.10 20.20 12.01
CA PRO A 22 38.27 19.40 10.78
C PRO A 22 37.11 18.43 10.56
N ARG A 23 36.62 17.83 11.65
CA ARG A 23 35.48 16.91 11.62
C ARG A 23 34.22 17.68 11.22
N LEU A 24 33.99 18.85 11.78
CA LEU A 24 32.83 19.68 11.46
C LEU A 24 32.83 20.11 9.98
N LEU A 25 33.97 20.58 9.46
CA LEU A 25 34.10 20.91 8.04
C LEU A 25 33.79 19.71 7.13
N SER A 26 34.36 18.54 7.42
CA SER A 26 34.12 17.35 6.61
C SER A 26 32.63 16.94 6.61
N GLN A 27 31.94 17.08 7.74
CA GLN A 27 30.50 16.80 7.84
C GLN A 27 29.66 17.78 7.00
N ILE A 28 30.01 19.07 7.02
CA ILE A 28 29.32 20.08 6.19
C ILE A 28 29.50 19.77 4.70
N VAL A 29 30.72 19.42 4.26
CA VAL A 29 30.99 19.05 2.86
C VAL A 29 30.25 17.77 2.47
N ILE A 30 30.24 16.74 3.33
CA ILE A 30 29.46 15.51 3.09
C ILE A 30 27.97 15.83 2.97
N PHE A 31 27.45 16.70 3.84
CA PHE A 31 26.05 17.11 3.79
C PHE A 31 25.71 17.86 2.49
N ALA A 32 26.57 18.79 2.07
CA ALA A 32 26.40 19.55 0.83
C ALA A 32 26.42 18.62 -0.40
N THR A 33 27.39 17.71 -0.47
CA THR A 33 27.52 16.78 -1.61
C THR A 33 26.42 15.74 -1.69
N ARG A 34 25.81 15.32 -0.57
CA ARG A 34 24.64 14.42 -0.58
C ARG A 34 23.44 14.99 -1.34
N ARG A 35 23.33 16.32 -1.46
CA ARG A 35 22.27 17.00 -2.22
C ARG A 35 22.48 16.91 -3.74
N LEU A 36 23.70 16.62 -4.17
CA LEU A 36 24.10 16.52 -5.58
C LEU A 36 23.75 15.13 -6.18
N PRO A 37 23.69 15.01 -7.52
CA PRO A 37 23.53 13.74 -8.21
C PRO A 37 24.60 12.71 -7.79
N PRO A 38 24.27 11.41 -7.65
CA PRO A 38 25.20 10.38 -7.16
C PRO A 38 26.55 10.36 -7.88
N ARG A 39 26.53 10.54 -9.21
CA ARG A 39 27.73 10.51 -10.06
C ARG A 39 28.73 11.65 -9.80
N GLN A 40 28.27 12.76 -9.21
CA GLN A 40 29.09 13.95 -9.03
C GLN A 40 29.52 14.18 -7.57
N ARG A 41 28.97 13.40 -6.63
CA ARG A 41 29.21 13.63 -5.19
C ARG A 41 30.69 13.54 -4.85
N GLU A 42 31.38 12.52 -5.35
CA GLU A 42 32.78 12.29 -5.03
C GLU A 42 33.67 13.37 -5.65
N ARG A 43 33.45 13.68 -6.93
CA ARG A 43 34.14 14.76 -7.62
C ARG A 43 34.05 16.10 -6.88
N TYR A 44 32.84 16.54 -6.53
CA TYR A 44 32.67 17.81 -5.80
C TYR A 44 33.16 17.73 -4.36
N ARG A 45 33.15 16.54 -3.74
CA ARG A 45 33.73 16.35 -2.41
C ARG A 45 35.22 16.58 -2.43
N GLU A 46 35.91 16.01 -3.42
CA GLU A 46 37.35 16.22 -3.65
C GLU A 46 37.64 17.69 -3.95
N GLU A 47 36.97 18.28 -4.96
CA GLU A 47 37.16 19.69 -5.36
C GLU A 47 36.93 20.67 -4.20
N TRP A 48 35.85 20.51 -3.44
CA TRP A 48 35.55 21.40 -2.30
C TRP A 48 36.46 21.17 -1.11
N SER A 49 36.90 19.93 -0.86
CA SER A 49 37.88 19.66 0.19
C SER A 49 39.24 20.26 -0.14
N ALA A 50 39.68 20.19 -1.40
CA ALA A 50 40.92 20.80 -1.86
C ALA A 50 40.88 22.33 -1.68
N HIS A 51 39.77 22.98 -2.09
CA HIS A 51 39.60 24.42 -1.92
C HIS A 51 39.65 24.86 -0.44
N LEU A 52 39.06 24.07 0.46
CA LEU A 52 39.13 24.32 1.89
C LEU A 52 40.52 24.06 2.46
N CYS A 53 41.33 23.19 1.88
CA CYS A 53 42.72 23.01 2.30
C CYS A 53 43.56 24.23 1.94
N GLU A 54 43.37 24.78 0.74
CA GLU A 54 44.11 25.94 0.20
C GLU A 54 43.74 27.28 0.85
N THR A 55 42.50 27.43 1.33
CA THR A 55 42.03 28.70 1.91
C THR A 55 42.73 29.02 3.23
N PRO A 56 43.16 30.26 3.51
CA PRO A 56 43.74 30.61 4.81
C PRO A 56 42.65 30.87 5.87
N GLY A 57 42.88 30.39 7.09
CA GLY A 57 42.07 30.72 8.27
C GLY A 57 40.83 29.81 8.49
N ALA A 58 40.57 29.48 9.76
CA ALA A 58 39.51 28.54 10.14
C ALA A 58 38.08 29.10 9.90
N ILE A 59 37.87 30.38 10.21
CA ILE A 59 36.55 31.02 10.08
C ILE A 59 36.16 31.14 8.59
N VAL A 60 37.11 31.50 7.74
CA VAL A 60 36.88 31.63 6.29
C VAL A 60 36.52 30.28 5.67
N LYS A 61 37.24 29.22 6.04
CA LYS A 61 36.93 27.84 5.62
C LYS A 61 35.52 27.41 6.06
N LEU A 62 35.10 27.72 7.29
CA LEU A 62 33.74 27.44 7.75
C LEU A 62 32.69 28.19 6.92
N TRP A 63 32.93 29.48 6.68
CA TRP A 63 32.04 30.30 5.87
C TRP A 63 31.89 29.76 4.45
N GLN A 64 33.00 29.39 3.80
CA GLN A 64 33.00 28.77 2.48
C GLN A 64 32.29 27.41 2.48
N ALA A 65 32.51 26.57 3.50
CA ALA A 65 31.84 25.28 3.62
C ALA A 65 30.31 25.44 3.71
N VAL A 66 29.82 26.43 4.45
CA VAL A 66 28.40 26.81 4.47
C VAL A 66 27.94 27.30 3.09
N GLY A 67 28.78 28.09 2.40
CA GLY A 67 28.56 28.51 1.02
C GLY A 67 28.35 27.33 0.06
N PHE A 68 29.11 26.24 0.21
CA PHE A 68 28.91 25.03 -0.59
C PHE A 68 27.55 24.36 -0.35
N VAL A 69 27.01 24.39 0.88
CA VAL A 69 25.65 23.91 1.17
C VAL A 69 24.62 24.71 0.39
N TRP A 70 24.80 26.03 0.31
CA TRP A 70 23.91 26.89 -0.47
C TRP A 70 24.07 26.68 -1.99
N ALA A 71 25.31 26.66 -2.48
CA ALA A 71 25.64 26.39 -3.89
C ALA A 71 25.10 25.04 -4.37
N SER A 72 25.21 23.99 -3.55
CA SER A 72 24.64 22.66 -3.84
C SER A 72 23.14 22.68 -4.09
N GLY A 73 22.42 23.65 -3.49
CA GLY A 73 20.99 23.85 -3.69
C GLY A 73 20.64 24.41 -5.08
N GLY A 74 21.54 25.19 -5.68
CA GLY A 74 21.34 25.88 -6.94
C GLY A 74 21.96 25.20 -8.17
N MET A 75 23.05 24.43 -8.02
CA MET A 75 23.83 23.89 -9.15
C MET A 75 23.05 22.93 -10.07
N PHE A 76 22.05 22.19 -9.55
CA PHE A 76 21.33 21.17 -10.33
C PHE A 76 19.80 21.30 -10.23
N PRO A 77 19.18 22.32 -10.86
CA PRO A 77 17.75 22.56 -10.76
C PRO A 77 16.92 21.44 -11.40
N ARG A 78 17.42 20.80 -12.48
CA ARG A 78 16.75 19.66 -13.14
C ARG A 78 16.73 18.41 -12.24
N TRP A 79 17.84 18.08 -11.59
CA TRP A 79 17.93 16.97 -10.63
C TRP A 79 16.99 17.15 -9.44
N ARG A 80 16.99 18.35 -8.84
CA ARG A 80 16.09 18.66 -7.71
C ARG A 80 14.62 18.59 -8.10
N ARG A 81 14.26 19.11 -9.27
CA ARG A 81 12.91 18.95 -9.83
C ARG A 81 12.55 17.48 -10.04
N GLY A 82 13.49 16.67 -10.54
CA GLY A 82 13.31 15.21 -10.67
C GLY A 82 13.02 14.51 -9.34
N ILE A 83 13.80 14.80 -8.29
CA ILE A 83 13.54 14.23 -6.95
C ILE A 83 12.22 14.75 -6.36
N ALA A 84 11.89 16.02 -6.57
CA ALA A 84 10.60 16.58 -6.14
C ALA A 84 9.44 15.88 -6.86
N HIS A 85 9.56 15.64 -8.16
CA HIS A 85 8.58 14.93 -8.98
C HIS A 85 8.40 13.48 -8.53
N ILE A 86 9.49 12.74 -8.27
CA ILE A 86 9.41 11.37 -7.75
C ILE A 86 8.72 11.33 -6.38
N ARG A 87 9.06 12.28 -5.48
CA ARG A 87 8.38 12.39 -4.17
C ARG A 87 6.90 12.74 -4.33
N PHE A 88 6.57 13.59 -5.29
CA PHE A 88 5.18 13.94 -5.62
C PHE A 88 4.41 12.71 -6.11
N ILE A 89 4.93 11.98 -7.11
CA ILE A 89 4.31 10.73 -7.59
C ILE A 89 4.10 9.75 -6.45
N ARG A 90 5.12 9.49 -5.62
CA ARG A 90 4.99 8.57 -4.48
C ARG A 90 3.92 9.01 -3.47
N ARG A 91 3.76 10.32 -3.25
CA ARG A 91 2.69 10.86 -2.39
C ARG A 91 1.32 10.67 -3.03
N CYS A 92 1.18 10.93 -4.33
CA CYS A 92 -0.05 10.67 -5.06
C CYS A 92 -0.43 9.18 -5.05
N GLU A 93 0.52 8.28 -5.29
CA GLU A 93 0.31 6.83 -5.21
C GLU A 93 -0.05 6.37 -3.78
N ALA A 94 0.51 6.99 -2.75
CA ALA A 94 0.15 6.70 -1.36
C ALA A 94 -1.28 7.17 -1.06
N ALA A 95 -1.63 8.38 -1.50
CA ALA A 95 -2.98 8.92 -1.35
C ALA A 95 -4.01 8.06 -2.09
N GLU A 96 -3.76 7.70 -3.36
CA GLU A 96 -4.62 6.82 -4.16
C GLU A 96 -4.85 5.48 -3.47
N ARG A 97 -3.80 4.85 -2.94
CA ARG A 97 -3.90 3.59 -2.18
C ARG A 97 -4.75 3.75 -0.92
N LEU A 98 -4.63 4.85 -0.18
CA LEU A 98 -5.45 5.11 1.00
C LEU A 98 -6.92 5.30 0.63
N THR A 99 -7.20 6.06 -0.42
CA THR A 99 -8.58 6.29 -0.90
C THR A 99 -9.21 4.99 -1.37
N GLN A 100 -8.47 4.20 -2.16
CA GLN A 100 -8.91 2.87 -2.59
C GLN A 100 -9.17 1.96 -1.39
N ARG A 101 -8.29 2.00 -0.38
CA ARG A 101 -8.45 1.20 0.83
C ARG A 101 -9.69 1.58 1.63
N ALA A 102 -9.97 2.88 1.75
CA ALA A 102 -11.16 3.38 2.42
C ALA A 102 -12.43 2.92 1.67
N LEU A 103 -12.46 3.04 0.35
CA LEU A 103 -13.58 2.58 -0.47
C LEU A 103 -13.78 1.07 -0.36
N ASP A 104 -12.71 0.27 -0.47
CA ASP A 104 -12.76 -1.18 -0.31
C ASP A 104 -13.36 -1.57 1.04
N LEU A 105 -12.97 -0.88 2.12
CA LEU A 105 -13.49 -1.14 3.46
C LEU A 105 -14.98 -0.76 3.56
N VAL A 106 -15.38 0.39 3.02
CA VAL A 106 -16.79 0.83 3.02
C VAL A 106 -17.67 -0.18 2.26
N PHE A 107 -17.26 -0.57 1.05
CA PHE A 107 -18.01 -1.55 0.25
C PHE A 107 -18.02 -2.94 0.90
N ALA A 108 -16.88 -3.41 1.43
CA ALA A 108 -16.82 -4.70 2.10
C ALA A 108 -17.69 -4.73 3.36
N THR A 109 -17.65 -3.67 4.17
CA THR A 109 -18.46 -3.54 5.39
C THR A 109 -19.94 -3.46 5.05
N GLY A 110 -20.33 -2.57 4.13
CA GLY A 110 -21.72 -2.41 3.71
C GLY A 110 -22.30 -3.70 3.13
N THR A 111 -21.55 -4.39 2.29
CA THR A 111 -21.97 -5.67 1.70
C THR A 111 -22.09 -6.77 2.77
N LEU A 112 -21.14 -6.83 3.71
CA LEU A 112 -21.16 -7.83 4.77
C LEU A 112 -22.34 -7.63 5.73
N ILE A 113 -22.66 -6.39 6.07
CA ILE A 113 -23.82 -6.06 6.91
C ILE A 113 -25.13 -6.38 6.17
N ALA A 114 -25.26 -5.94 4.91
CA ALA A 114 -26.47 -6.20 4.12
C ALA A 114 -26.74 -7.69 3.90
N LEU A 115 -25.68 -8.48 3.70
CA LEU A 115 -25.77 -9.92 3.49
C LEU A 115 -25.58 -10.75 4.76
N ALA A 116 -25.40 -10.13 5.93
CA ALA A 116 -25.21 -10.81 7.20
C ALA A 116 -26.28 -11.88 7.51
N PRO A 117 -27.60 -11.61 7.38
CA PRO A 117 -28.62 -12.63 7.67
C PRO A 117 -28.51 -13.82 6.70
N LEU A 118 -28.29 -13.56 5.41
CA LEU A 118 -28.12 -14.61 4.40
C LEU A 118 -26.88 -15.47 4.70
N LEU A 119 -25.75 -14.84 5.02
CA LEU A 119 -24.51 -15.52 5.36
C LEU A 119 -24.69 -16.41 6.60
N PHE A 120 -25.42 -15.92 7.61
CA PHE A 120 -25.74 -16.68 8.81
C PHE A 120 -26.50 -17.97 8.47
N PHE A 121 -27.58 -17.88 7.69
CA PHE A 121 -28.34 -19.07 7.26
C PHE A 121 -27.51 -20.06 6.46
N VAL A 122 -26.66 -19.56 5.55
CA VAL A 122 -25.75 -20.40 4.75
C VAL A 122 -24.73 -21.11 5.66
N THR A 123 -24.17 -20.41 6.66
CA THR A 123 -23.19 -21.00 7.58
C THR A 123 -23.77 -22.13 8.42
N ILE A 124 -24.97 -21.94 8.99
CA ILE A 124 -25.68 -22.97 9.77
C ILE A 124 -25.93 -24.19 8.89
N THR A 125 -26.46 -23.96 7.68
CA THR A 125 -26.82 -25.03 6.77
C THR A 125 -25.59 -25.86 6.37
N LEU A 126 -24.47 -25.21 6.04
CA LEU A 126 -23.25 -25.91 5.68
C LEU A 126 -22.59 -26.60 6.88
N LYS A 127 -22.72 -26.05 8.08
CA LYS A 127 -22.14 -26.60 9.31
C LYS A 127 -22.72 -27.97 9.66
N ILE A 128 -24.00 -28.18 9.36
CA ILE A 128 -24.69 -29.45 9.58
C ILE A 128 -24.14 -30.54 8.65
N SER A 129 -23.76 -30.20 7.42
CA SER A 129 -23.26 -31.16 6.42
C SER A 129 -21.74 -31.35 6.41
N GLY A 130 -20.98 -30.49 7.10
CA GLY A 130 -19.52 -30.58 7.13
C GLY A 130 -18.79 -29.24 7.35
N PRO A 131 -17.56 -29.09 6.83
CA PRO A 131 -16.79 -27.86 7.01
C PRO A 131 -17.47 -26.68 6.30
N VAL A 132 -17.54 -25.52 6.97
CA VAL A 132 -18.21 -24.32 6.44
C VAL A 132 -17.30 -23.57 5.46
N PHE A 133 -16.01 -23.47 5.78
CA PHE A 133 -15.06 -22.68 5.01
C PHE A 133 -13.98 -23.55 4.37
N GLU A 134 -13.66 -23.23 3.12
CA GLU A 134 -12.50 -23.73 2.38
C GLU A 134 -11.46 -22.61 2.30
N ARG A 135 -10.19 -22.95 2.56
CA ARG A 135 -9.06 -22.01 2.46
C ARG A 135 -8.17 -22.41 1.30
N ARG A 136 -7.89 -21.47 0.38
CA ARG A 136 -6.95 -21.70 -0.73
C ARG A 136 -5.78 -20.76 -0.64
N ARG A 137 -4.56 -21.27 -0.79
CA ARG A 137 -3.37 -20.42 -0.84
C ARG A 137 -3.31 -19.66 -2.16
N HIS A 138 -3.14 -18.35 -2.09
CA HIS A 138 -2.88 -17.47 -3.21
C HIS A 138 -1.61 -16.65 -2.95
N VAL A 139 -0.94 -16.22 -4.01
CA VAL A 139 0.26 -15.38 -3.93
C VAL A 139 -0.14 -13.98 -4.37
N ARG A 140 0.06 -13.00 -3.49
CA ARG A 140 -0.14 -11.59 -3.80
C ARG A 140 1.00 -11.08 -4.69
N VAL A 141 0.82 -9.90 -5.25
CA VAL A 141 1.75 -9.25 -6.17
C VAL A 141 3.12 -8.95 -5.54
N ASP A 142 3.18 -8.72 -4.24
CA ASP A 142 4.43 -8.53 -3.47
C ASP A 142 5.16 -9.85 -3.14
N GLY A 143 4.65 -10.99 -3.61
CA GLY A 143 5.19 -12.31 -3.32
C GLY A 143 4.72 -12.92 -2.00
N VAL A 144 3.91 -12.19 -1.21
CA VAL A 144 3.39 -12.70 0.06
C VAL A 144 2.24 -13.68 -0.21
N CYS A 145 2.32 -14.86 0.39
CA CYS A 145 1.23 -15.83 0.33
C CYS A 145 0.12 -15.47 1.32
N PHE A 146 -1.14 -15.57 0.90
CA PHE A 146 -2.31 -15.40 1.77
C PHE A 146 -3.36 -16.48 1.51
N GLU A 147 -4.29 -16.67 2.44
CA GLU A 147 -5.34 -17.67 2.33
C GLU A 147 -6.67 -17.05 1.90
N GLU A 148 -7.11 -17.36 0.70
CA GLU A 148 -8.41 -17.00 0.15
C GLU A 148 -9.52 -17.81 0.84
N LEU A 149 -10.43 -17.14 1.54
CA LEU A 149 -11.54 -17.78 2.26
C LEU A 149 -12.79 -17.87 1.38
N ARG A 150 -13.40 -19.05 1.30
CA ARG A 150 -14.68 -19.28 0.60
C ARG A 150 -15.57 -20.23 1.37
N PHE A 151 -16.86 -20.26 1.03
CA PHE A 151 -17.74 -21.32 1.52
C PHE A 151 -17.37 -22.66 0.89
N CYS A 152 -17.41 -23.72 1.69
CA CYS A 152 -17.12 -25.07 1.23
C CYS A 152 -18.29 -25.60 0.38
N THR A 153 -18.07 -25.65 -0.93
CA THR A 153 -19.07 -26.16 -1.89
C THR A 153 -18.83 -27.62 -2.27
N VAL A 154 -17.73 -28.21 -1.83
CA VAL A 154 -17.37 -29.61 -2.08
C VAL A 154 -18.01 -30.51 -1.02
N GLY A 155 -18.65 -31.60 -1.44
CA GLY A 155 -19.16 -32.68 -0.60
C GLY A 155 -18.21 -33.03 0.55
N GLY A 156 -18.69 -33.10 1.79
CA GLY A 156 -17.97 -33.88 2.81
C GLY A 156 -18.30 -35.36 2.62
N GLU A 157 -17.51 -36.26 3.19
CA GLU A 157 -17.71 -37.72 3.09
C GLU A 157 -19.02 -38.21 3.73
N SER A 158 -19.69 -37.37 4.53
CA SER A 158 -20.99 -37.70 5.13
C SER A 158 -22.13 -37.64 4.09
N LYS A 159 -23.08 -38.58 4.19
CA LYS A 159 -24.31 -38.68 3.37
C LYS A 159 -25.05 -37.34 3.29
N SER A 160 -24.66 -36.50 2.34
CA SER A 160 -25.27 -35.19 2.13
C SER A 160 -26.61 -35.38 1.43
N SER A 161 -27.69 -34.92 2.04
CA SER A 161 -29.03 -34.95 1.42
C SER A 161 -29.06 -34.21 0.07
N ASP A 162 -29.94 -34.62 -0.84
CA ASP A 162 -30.04 -34.06 -2.20
C ASP A 162 -30.19 -32.52 -2.21
N TRP A 163 -30.93 -31.96 -1.24
CA TRP A 163 -31.12 -30.52 -1.12
C TRP A 163 -29.81 -29.75 -0.77
N HIS A 164 -28.87 -30.35 -0.03
CA HIS A 164 -27.58 -29.73 0.27
C HIS A 164 -26.71 -29.61 -0.99
N LEU A 165 -26.82 -30.58 -1.90
CA LEU A 165 -26.12 -30.53 -3.19
C LEU A 165 -26.67 -29.41 -4.08
N ARG A 166 -28.00 -29.24 -4.09
CA ARG A 166 -28.68 -28.13 -4.79
C ARG A 166 -28.30 -26.77 -4.20
N LEU A 167 -28.23 -26.64 -2.87
CA LEU A 167 -27.76 -25.42 -2.22
C LEU A 167 -26.31 -25.11 -2.59
N ARG A 168 -25.40 -26.09 -2.52
CA ARG A 168 -23.99 -25.90 -2.90
C ARG A 168 -23.84 -25.53 -4.38
N TYR A 169 -24.65 -26.10 -5.26
CA TYR A 169 -24.74 -25.71 -6.66
C TYR A 169 -25.24 -24.27 -6.82
N PHE A 170 -26.30 -23.89 -6.08
CA PHE A 170 -26.84 -22.53 -6.07
C PHE A 170 -25.82 -21.50 -5.59
N LEU A 171 -25.09 -21.78 -4.50
CA LEU A 171 -24.03 -20.91 -3.96
C LEU A 171 -22.91 -20.65 -4.97
N ARG A 172 -22.54 -21.67 -5.77
CA ARG A 172 -21.55 -21.51 -6.86
C ARG A 172 -22.10 -20.68 -8.01
N ARG A 173 -23.37 -20.87 -8.36
CA ARG A 173 -24.01 -20.18 -9.50
C ARG A 173 -24.25 -18.70 -9.23
N THR A 174 -24.56 -18.35 -7.99
CA THR A 174 -24.84 -16.98 -7.53
C THR A 174 -23.60 -16.24 -7.01
N ALA A 175 -22.42 -16.88 -7.06
CA ALA A 175 -21.17 -16.38 -6.47
C ALA A 175 -21.23 -16.08 -4.96
N ILE A 176 -22.32 -16.43 -4.27
CA ILE A 176 -22.47 -16.30 -2.81
C ILE A 176 -21.37 -17.10 -2.09
N SER A 177 -20.87 -18.18 -2.71
CA SER A 177 -19.75 -18.95 -2.18
C SER A 177 -18.46 -18.14 -1.96
N GLU A 178 -18.32 -17.00 -2.64
CA GLU A 178 -17.15 -16.13 -2.58
C GLU A 178 -17.31 -14.96 -1.59
N LEU A 179 -18.48 -14.78 -0.98
CA LEU A 179 -18.69 -13.69 -0.02
C LEU A 179 -17.72 -13.70 1.19
N PRO A 180 -17.24 -14.86 1.70
CA PRO A 180 -16.22 -14.87 2.74
C PRO A 180 -14.89 -14.18 2.33
N LEU A 181 -14.66 -13.96 1.03
CA LEU A 181 -13.55 -13.19 0.50
C LEU A 181 -13.57 -11.73 0.96
N LEU A 182 -14.73 -11.19 1.32
CA LEU A 182 -14.84 -9.84 1.89
C LEU A 182 -14.04 -9.73 3.20
N LEU A 183 -13.91 -10.81 3.97
CA LEU A 183 -13.07 -10.84 5.17
C LEU A 183 -11.57 -10.73 4.82
N ASN A 184 -11.14 -11.23 3.67
CA ASN A 184 -9.79 -11.00 3.17
C ASN A 184 -9.56 -9.54 2.78
N ILE A 185 -10.59 -8.85 2.30
CA ILE A 185 -10.52 -7.41 2.07
C ILE A 185 -10.34 -6.70 3.40
N PHE A 186 -11.07 -7.05 4.46
CA PHE A 186 -10.84 -6.50 5.80
C PHE A 186 -9.41 -6.72 6.31
N ARG A 187 -8.84 -7.91 6.11
CA ARG A 187 -7.45 -8.24 6.46
C ARG A 187 -6.38 -7.55 5.62
N ALA A 188 -6.80 -6.77 4.63
CA ALA A 188 -5.94 -6.13 3.65
C ALA A 188 -5.18 -7.12 2.76
N ASP A 189 -5.68 -8.35 2.59
CA ASP A 189 -5.10 -9.35 1.70
C ASP A 189 -5.46 -9.12 0.24
N MET A 190 -6.62 -8.52 0.01
CA MET A 190 -7.18 -8.25 -1.31
C MET A 190 -7.85 -6.88 -1.37
N THR A 191 -8.01 -6.38 -2.59
CA THR A 191 -8.77 -5.17 -2.92
C THR A 191 -9.95 -5.54 -3.81
N PHE A 192 -11.04 -4.78 -3.75
CA PHE A 192 -12.25 -5.07 -4.54
C PHE A 192 -12.00 -4.81 -6.03
N VAL A 193 -11.30 -3.72 -6.32
CA VAL A 193 -10.77 -3.38 -7.64
C VAL A 193 -9.26 -3.58 -7.62
N ALA A 194 -8.72 -4.37 -8.54
CA ALA A 194 -7.28 -4.39 -8.76
C ALA A 194 -6.91 -3.12 -9.54
N THR A 195 -6.11 -2.22 -8.95
CA THR A 195 -5.59 -1.07 -9.69
C THR A 195 -4.61 -1.56 -10.75
N ARG A 196 -4.69 -0.97 -11.95
CA ARG A 196 -3.86 -1.32 -13.12
C ARG A 196 -2.35 -1.22 -12.84
N ASN A 197 -1.98 -0.48 -11.80
CA ASN A 197 -0.60 -0.25 -11.36
C ASN A 197 -0.09 -1.33 -10.39
N ALA A 198 -0.93 -2.29 -9.98
CA ALA A 198 -0.46 -3.46 -9.28
C ALA A 198 0.40 -4.28 -10.26
N PRO A 199 1.69 -4.56 -9.95
CA PRO A 199 2.53 -5.37 -10.83
C PRO A 199 1.79 -6.63 -11.27
N THR A 200 1.52 -6.73 -12.58
CA THR A 200 0.89 -7.89 -13.20
C THR A 200 1.60 -9.14 -12.71
N GLN A 201 0.85 -10.11 -12.21
CA GLN A 201 1.36 -11.38 -11.68
C GLN A 201 2.49 -11.94 -12.57
N MET A 202 3.75 -11.82 -12.14
CA MET A 202 4.80 -12.75 -12.56
C MET A 202 4.61 -14.03 -11.75
N LYS A 203 3.55 -14.79 -12.07
CA LYS A 203 3.58 -16.22 -11.79
C LYS A 203 4.49 -16.84 -12.83
N GLN A 204 5.49 -17.60 -12.38
CA GLN A 204 6.29 -18.50 -13.20
C GLN A 204 5.34 -19.33 -14.09
N VAL A 205 5.17 -18.94 -15.35
CA VAL A 205 4.42 -19.71 -16.34
C VAL A 205 5.48 -20.39 -17.20
N LYS A 206 5.49 -21.73 -17.21
CA LYS A 206 6.26 -22.50 -18.19
C LYS A 206 5.89 -22.00 -19.61
N PRO A 207 6.87 -21.69 -20.47
CA PRO A 207 6.64 -21.00 -21.75
C PRO A 207 5.66 -21.73 -22.69
N SER A 208 5.46 -23.04 -22.53
CA SER A 208 4.55 -23.86 -23.35
C SER A 208 3.05 -23.64 -23.10
N LEU A 209 2.63 -22.85 -22.09
CA LEU A 209 1.22 -22.59 -21.78
C LEU A 209 0.73 -21.20 -22.22
N LEU A 210 1.55 -20.44 -22.96
CA LEU A 210 1.20 -19.09 -23.39
C LEU A 210 0.04 -19.04 -24.40
N GLU A 211 -0.17 -20.10 -25.17
CA GLU A 211 -1.23 -20.16 -26.19
C GLU A 211 -2.61 -20.54 -25.61
N MET A 212 -2.67 -21.29 -24.49
CA MET A 212 -3.92 -21.56 -23.75
C MET A 212 -4.41 -20.38 -22.89
N ARG A 213 -3.60 -19.33 -22.74
CA ARG A 213 -3.88 -18.17 -21.86
C ARG A 213 -4.98 -17.26 -22.38
N ASP A 214 -5.12 -17.09 -23.69
CA ASP A 214 -6.09 -16.13 -24.24
C ASP A 214 -7.54 -16.59 -24.06
N VAL A 215 -7.78 -17.90 -24.08
CA VAL A 215 -9.12 -18.47 -23.90
C VAL A 215 -9.55 -18.45 -22.42
N THR A 216 -8.62 -18.78 -21.51
CA THR A 216 -8.91 -18.84 -20.07
C THR A 216 -9.00 -17.46 -19.41
N MET A 217 -8.21 -16.47 -19.87
CA MET A 217 -8.28 -15.09 -19.37
C MET A 217 -9.60 -14.40 -19.77
N ARG A 218 -10.10 -14.66 -20.98
CA ARG A 218 -11.43 -14.17 -21.42
C ARG A 218 -12.56 -14.75 -20.56
N ALA A 219 -12.45 -16.01 -20.13
CA ALA A 219 -13.45 -16.64 -19.26
C ALA A 219 -13.41 -16.10 -17.81
N ARG A 220 -12.21 -15.85 -17.26
CA ARG A 220 -12.03 -15.33 -15.89
C ARG A 220 -12.46 -13.86 -15.75
N ASN A 221 -12.17 -13.01 -16.75
CA ASN A 221 -12.63 -11.62 -16.76
C ASN A 221 -14.16 -11.49 -16.87
N ARG A 222 -14.83 -12.41 -17.58
CA ARG A 222 -16.31 -12.47 -17.61
C ARG A 222 -16.91 -12.80 -16.23
N ARG A 223 -16.28 -13.68 -15.45
CA ARG A 223 -16.75 -14.03 -14.09
C ARG A 223 -16.61 -12.88 -13.09
N HIS A 224 -15.47 -12.18 -13.07
CA HIS A 224 -15.30 -11.00 -12.19
C HIS A 224 -16.31 -9.89 -12.51
N ARG A 225 -16.57 -9.63 -13.80
CA ARG A 225 -17.59 -8.66 -14.23
C ARG A 225 -19.01 -9.10 -13.83
N SER A 226 -19.31 -10.41 -13.87
CA SER A 226 -20.58 -10.99 -13.41
C SER A 226 -20.78 -10.86 -11.90
N ILE A 227 -19.74 -11.06 -11.10
CA ILE A 227 -19.78 -10.91 -9.63
C ILE A 227 -20.09 -9.46 -9.26
N MET A 228 -19.40 -8.50 -9.88
CA MET A 228 -19.64 -7.07 -9.67
C MET A 228 -21.08 -6.67 -10.05
N HIS A 229 -21.59 -7.18 -11.17
CA HIS A 229 -22.98 -6.93 -11.58
C HIS A 229 -23.99 -7.53 -10.60
N THR A 230 -23.74 -8.75 -10.13
CA THR A 230 -24.62 -9.45 -9.19
C THR A 230 -24.64 -8.74 -7.84
N ILE A 231 -23.47 -8.30 -7.33
CA ILE A 231 -23.38 -7.52 -6.09
C ILE A 231 -24.09 -6.18 -6.26
N ALA A 232 -23.89 -5.48 -7.38
CA ALA A 232 -24.54 -4.19 -7.65
C ALA A 232 -26.07 -4.29 -7.74
N ILE A 233 -26.60 -5.31 -8.43
CA ILE A 233 -28.04 -5.55 -8.55
C ILE A 233 -28.63 -5.92 -7.17
N THR A 234 -27.95 -6.79 -6.43
CA THR A 234 -28.44 -7.25 -5.11
C THR A 234 -28.42 -6.10 -4.09
N ALA A 235 -27.35 -5.29 -4.09
CA ALA A 235 -27.26 -4.10 -3.24
C ALA A 235 -28.31 -3.04 -3.62
N GLY A 236 -28.55 -2.83 -4.93
CA GLY A 236 -29.57 -1.91 -5.42
C GLY A 236 -30.98 -2.31 -4.98
N LEU A 237 -31.34 -3.60 -5.11
CA LEU A 237 -32.61 -4.15 -4.65
C LEU A 237 -32.80 -4.02 -3.12
N TYR A 238 -31.70 -4.15 -2.36
CA TYR A 238 -31.75 -4.02 -0.92
C TYR A 238 -31.95 -2.57 -0.47
N ILE A 239 -31.26 -1.62 -1.13
CA ILE A 239 -31.42 -0.18 -0.86
C ILE A 239 -32.84 0.29 -1.20
N THR A 240 -33.42 -0.16 -2.32
CA THR A 240 -34.80 0.19 -2.67
C THR A 240 -35.82 -0.43 -1.71
N ALA A 241 -35.59 -1.67 -1.26
CA ALA A 241 -36.44 -2.31 -0.26
C ALA A 241 -36.40 -1.58 1.10
N ILE A 242 -35.20 -1.18 1.56
CA ILE A 242 -35.03 -0.38 2.78
C ILE A 242 -35.68 1.00 2.62
N GLY A 243 -35.49 1.65 1.47
CA GLY A 243 -36.12 2.95 1.18
C GLY A 243 -37.65 2.87 1.16
N ALA A 244 -38.21 1.80 0.59
CA ALA A 244 -39.65 1.56 0.58
C ALA A 244 -40.18 1.30 2.00
N ALA A 245 -39.48 0.47 2.78
CA ALA A 245 -39.84 0.17 4.17
C ALA A 245 -39.76 1.41 5.08
N ALA A 246 -38.72 2.24 4.91
CA ALA A 246 -38.58 3.51 5.63
C ALA A 246 -39.69 4.51 5.24
N LYS A 247 -40.05 4.58 3.95
CA LYS A 247 -41.13 5.43 3.47
C LYS A 247 -42.50 4.97 3.98
N SER A 248 -42.75 3.66 4.05
CA SER A 248 -44.00 3.14 4.64
C SER A 248 -44.06 3.35 6.16
N LEU A 249 -42.93 3.28 6.86
CA LEU A 249 -42.85 3.59 8.29
C LEU A 249 -43.06 5.08 8.60
N LEU A 250 -42.56 5.98 7.73
CA LEU A 250 -42.81 7.41 7.85
C LEU A 250 -44.27 7.76 7.56
N LEU A 251 -44.87 7.16 6.52
CA LEU A 251 -46.29 7.36 6.21
C LEU A 251 -47.24 6.77 7.26
N TYR A 252 -46.81 5.77 8.02
CA TYR A 252 -47.58 5.18 9.14
C TYR A 252 -47.52 6.01 10.43
N ASN A 253 -46.50 6.87 10.58
CA ASN A 253 -46.35 7.75 11.75
C ASN A 253 -47.00 9.13 11.57
N ASP A 254 -47.50 9.44 10.37
CA ASP A 254 -48.20 10.68 10.03
C ASP A 254 -49.74 10.54 10.05
N GLU A 255 -50.28 9.35 10.39
CA GLU A 255 -51.70 9.10 10.75
C GLU A 255 -51.87 8.94 12.27
#